data_AF-A0A8U0L9G9-F1
#
_entry.id   AF-A0A8U0L9G9-F1
#
_cell.length_a   1.000
_cell.length_b   1.000
_cell.length_c   1.000
_cell.angle_alpha   90.00
_cell.angle_beta   90.00
_cell.angle_gamma   90.00
#
_symmetry.space_group_name_H-M   'P 1'
#
loop_
_entity.id
_entity.type
_entity.pdbx_description
1 polymer ?
#
loop_
_entity_poly.entity_id
_entity_poly.type
_entity_poly.pdbx_seq_one_letter_code
_entity_poly.pdbx_strand_id
1 'polypeptide(L)' 'VPPKRNRAESWDYDRQAHKGRNVVERIFNRMKHYREAATRYDRLDATFLANLQLALIAIQLKNTSKNN' A
#
# COMPACT_ATOMS: atom_id res chain seq x y z
N VAL A 1 5.89 -1.59 12.79
CA VAL A 1 6.44 -0.24 13.05
C VAL A 1 7.59 -0.42 14.01
N PRO A 2 8.76 0.20 13.79
CA PRO A 2 9.90 0.03 14.67
C PRO A 2 9.62 0.66 16.04
N PRO A 3 10.17 0.10 17.12
CA PRO A 3 10.18 0.74 18.41
C PRO A 3 10.97 2.07 18.34
N LYS A 4 10.50 3.07 19.10
CA LYS A 4 11.23 4.34 19.25
C LYS A 4 12.55 4.08 19.96
N ARG A 5 13.61 4.77 19.56
CA ARG A 5 14.97 4.63 20.13
C ARG A 5 15.04 4.85 21.64
N ASN A 6 14.13 5.64 22.20
CA ASN A 6 14.13 6.07 23.60
C ASN A 6 13.21 5.20 24.48
N ARG A 7 12.70 4.08 23.94
CA ARG A 7 11.75 3.22 24.64
C ARG A 7 12.54 2.27 25.56
N ALA A 8 12.22 2.28 26.86
CA ALA A 8 12.87 1.44 27.87
C ALA A 8 12.70 -0.07 27.58
N GLU A 9 11.51 -0.48 27.16
CA GLU A 9 11.24 -1.86 26.73
C GLU A 9 10.88 -1.90 25.25
N SER A 10 11.87 -2.20 24.41
CA SER A 10 11.72 -2.33 22.98
C SER A 10 11.28 -3.76 22.62
N TRP A 11 10.27 -3.92 21.75
CA TRP A 11 9.93 -5.23 21.19
C TRP A 11 10.85 -5.59 20.02
N ASP A 12 11.06 -6.88 19.80
CA ASP A 12 11.75 -7.36 18.61
C ASP A 12 10.90 -7.19 17.36
N TYR A 13 11.53 -6.70 16.30
CA TYR A 13 10.91 -6.58 14.99
C TYR A 13 11.91 -6.96 13.90
N ASP A 14 11.39 -7.55 12.82
CA ASP A 14 12.21 -7.86 11.67
C ASP A 14 12.59 -6.57 10.92
N ARG A 15 13.88 -6.22 10.99
CA ARG A 15 14.46 -5.08 10.28
C ARG A 15 14.45 -5.25 8.76
N GLN A 16 14.60 -6.46 8.25
CA GLN A 16 14.61 -6.72 6.81
C GLN A 16 13.19 -6.56 6.25
N ALA A 17 12.19 -7.18 6.88
CA ALA A 17 10.79 -6.95 6.52
C ALA A 17 10.40 -5.47 6.65
N HIS A 18 10.89 -4.78 7.68
CA HIS A 18 10.61 -3.36 7.84
C HIS A 18 11.20 -2.48 6.72
N LYS A 19 12.39 -2.82 6.20
CA LYS A 19 13.03 -2.08 5.11
C LYS A 19 12.19 -2.09 3.81
N GLY A 20 11.51 -3.19 3.52
CA GLY A 20 10.63 -3.33 2.33
C GLY A 20 9.27 -2.64 2.46
N ARG A 21 8.85 -2.29 3.69
CA ARG A 21 7.50 -1.79 3.98
C ARG A 21 7.17 -0.47 3.27
N ASN A 22 8.15 0.40 3.03
CA ASN A 22 7.95 1.68 2.36
C ASN A 22 7.39 1.51 0.93
N VAL A 23 7.79 0.44 0.22
CA VAL A 23 7.27 0.17 -1.13
C VAL A 23 5.77 -0.13 -1.08
N VAL A 24 5.38 -1.00 -0.15
CA VAL A 24 4.00 -1.39 0.09
C VAL A 24 3.16 -0.18 0.54
N GLU A 25 3.65 0.61 1.49
CA GLU A 25 2.99 1.82 1.97
C GLU A 25 2.77 2.86 0.87
N ARG A 26 3.76 3.07 -0.01
CA ARG A 26 3.60 3.99 -1.15
C ARG A 26 2.53 3.54 -2.13
N ILE A 27 2.44 2.23 -2.39
CA ILE A 27 1.40 1.67 -3.27
C ILE A 27 0.01 1.89 -2.65
N PHE A 28 -0.16 1.54 -1.37
CA PHE A 28 -1.43 1.76 -0.67
C PHE A 28 -1.79 3.24 -0.56
N ASN A 29 -0.82 4.12 -0.34
CA ASN A 29 -1.08 5.55 -0.32
C ASN A 29 -1.58 6.07 -1.68
N ARG A 30 -1.01 5.58 -2.78
CA ARG A 30 -1.47 5.92 -4.13
C ARG A 30 -2.84 5.36 -4.44
N MET A 31 -3.10 4.13 -4.00
CA MET A 31 -4.38 3.45 -4.14
C MET A 31 -5.51 4.18 -3.40
N LYS A 32 -5.23 4.77 -2.23
CA LYS A 32 -6.22 5.57 -1.48
C LYS A 32 -6.72 6.81 -2.22
N HIS A 33 -6.01 7.29 -3.24
CA HIS A 33 -6.51 8.36 -4.10
C HIS A 33 -7.67 7.91 -5.01
N TYR A 34 -7.81 6.60 -5.24
CA TYR A 34 -8.96 6.03 -5.93
C TYR A 34 -10.10 5.86 -4.92
N ARG A 35 -10.92 6.91 -4.77
CA ARG A 35 -12.01 6.97 -3.77
C ARG A 35 -12.93 5.75 -3.81
N GLU A 36 -13.22 5.23 -4.99
CA GLU A 36 -14.07 4.05 -5.18
C GLU A 36 -13.47 2.80 -4.51
N ALA A 37 -12.19 2.52 -4.77
CA ALA A 37 -11.46 1.41 -4.16
C ALA A 37 -11.22 1.62 -2.64
N ALA A 38 -11.06 2.87 -2.18
CA ALA A 38 -10.79 3.17 -0.78
C ALA A 38 -12.02 3.05 0.13
N THR A 39 -13.21 3.36 -0.39
CA THR A 39 -14.44 3.44 0.41
C THR A 39 -15.27 2.15 0.35
N ARG A 40 -14.90 1.20 -0.51
CA ARG A 40 -15.64 -0.06 -0.77
C ARG A 40 -17.12 0.21 -1.06
N TYR A 41 -17.39 1.02 -2.06
CA TYR A 41 -18.78 1.23 -2.52
C TYR A 41 -19.37 -0.01 -3.19
N ASP A 42 -18.52 -0.90 -3.69
CA ASP A 42 -18.93 -2.15 -4.31
C ASP A 42 -19.63 -3.09 -3.31
N ARG A 43 -20.87 -3.45 -3.62
CA ARG A 43 -21.63 -4.46 -2.86
C ARG A 43 -21.12 -5.89 -3.06
N LEU A 44 -20.47 -6.15 -4.20
CA LEU A 44 -19.98 -7.46 -4.59
C LEU A 44 -18.46 -7.52 -4.43
N ASP A 45 -17.98 -8.57 -3.77
CA ASP A 45 -16.55 -8.77 -3.55
C ASP A 45 -15.75 -8.91 -4.86
N ALA A 46 -16.38 -9.50 -5.89
CA ALA A 46 -15.77 -9.61 -7.21
C ALA A 46 -15.52 -8.23 -7.86
N THR A 47 -16.50 -7.33 -7.76
CA THR A 47 -16.39 -5.97 -8.30
C THR A 47 -15.35 -5.16 -7.53
N PHE A 48 -15.35 -5.30 -6.20
CA PHE A 48 -14.33 -4.68 -5.34
C PHE A 48 -12.91 -5.13 -5.72
N LEU A 49 -12.72 -6.43 -5.94
CA LEU A 49 -11.43 -6.99 -6.35
C LEU A 49 -11.01 -6.48 -7.73
N ALA A 50 -11.93 -6.44 -8.70
CA ALA A 50 -11.67 -5.91 -10.03
C ALA A 50 -11.24 -4.44 -9.98
N ASN A 51 -11.93 -3.62 -9.19
CA ASN A 51 -11.59 -2.21 -8.97
C ASN A 51 -10.20 -2.04 -8.33
N LEU A 52 -9.86 -2.91 -7.36
CA LEU A 52 -8.53 -2.93 -6.74
C LEU A 52 -7.42 -3.27 -7.75
N GLN A 53 -7.66 -4.27 -8.60
CA GLN A 53 -6.73 -4.67 -9.65
C GLN A 53 -6.53 -3.56 -10.69
N LEU A 54 -7.60 -2.92 -11.14
CA LEU A 54 -7.55 -1.79 -12.07
C LEU A 54 -6.74 -0.63 -11.49
N ALA A 55 -6.96 -0.27 -10.22
CA ALA A 55 -6.20 0.77 -9.54
C ALA A 55 -4.70 0.44 -9.47
N LEU A 56 -4.35 -0.82 -9.17
CA LEU A 56 -2.95 -1.28 -9.15
C LEU A 56 -2.29 -1.20 -10.53
N ILE A 57 -2.98 -1.66 -11.58
CA ILE A 57 -2.48 -1.59 -12.96
C ILE A 57 -2.23 -0.13 -13.36
N ALA A 58 -3.17 0.77 -13.08
CA ALA A 58 -3.01 2.19 -13.38
C ALA A 58 -1.82 2.83 -12.64
N ILE A 59 -1.63 2.48 -11.36
CA ILE A 59 -0.47 2.93 -10.58
C ILE A 59 0.83 2.41 -11.20
N GLN A 60 0.86 1.14 -11.63
CA GLN A 60 2.05 0.52 -12.20
C GLN A 60 2.43 1.16 -13.54
N LEU A 61 1.48 1.35 -14.46
CA LEU A 61 1.70 2.02 -15.74
C LEU A 61 2.27 3.43 -15.53
N LYS A 62 1.72 4.17 -14.56
CA LYS A 62 2.20 5.52 -14.22
C LYS A 62 3.63 5.50 -13.65
N ASN A 63 4.03 4.44 -12.96
CA ASN A 63 5.41 4.30 -12.46
C ASN A 63 6.38 3.97 -13.57
N THR A 64 6.02 3.03 -14.45
CA THR A 64 6.83 2.65 -15.60
C THR A 64 7.09 3.85 -16.50
N SER A 65 6.07 4.67 -16.78
CA SER A 65 6.21 5.90 -17.58
C SER A 65 7.11 6.97 -16.94
N LYS A 66 7.32 6.94 -15.62
CA LYS A 66 8.21 7.92 -14.93
C LYS A 66 9.66 7.46 -14.85
N ASN A 67 9.89 6.16 -14.99
CA ASN A 67 11.21 5.55 -14.90
C ASN A 67 11.88 5.40 -16.28
N ASN A 68 11.09 5.53 -17.35
CA ASN A 68 11.52 5.70 -18.74
C ASN A 68 11.69 7.18 -19.05
#